data_AF-A0A451BDK6-F1
#
_entry.id   AF-A0A451BDK6-F1
#
_cell.length_a   1.000
_cell.length_b   1.000
_cell.length_c   1.000
_cell.angle_alpha   90.00
_cell.angle_beta   90.00
_cell.angle_gamma   90.00
#
_symmetry.space_group_name_H-M   'P 1'
#
loop_
_entity.id
_entity.type
_entity.pdbx_description
1 polymer ?
#
loop_
_entity_poly.entity_id
_entity_poly.type
_entity_poly.pdbx_seq_one_letter_code
_entity_poly.pdbx_strand_id
1 'polypeptide(L)' 'MPMQYRVELKPKAIKDLRRLPKREATRMANAVTRLADNLAGDVKKLTNYSPEYRLRVGPYRIFSRSKTMIA' A
#
# COMPACT_ATOMS: atom_id res chain seq x y z
N MET A 1 -15.43 0.22 15.35
CA MET A 1 -14.53 -0.95 15.21
C MET A 1 -13.57 -0.64 14.06
N PRO A 2 -12.28 -0.33 14.27
CA PRO A 2 -11.37 -0.06 13.16
C PRO A 2 -11.17 -1.35 12.37
N MET A 3 -11.41 -1.26 11.06
CA MET A 3 -11.36 -2.38 10.15
C MET A 3 -9.91 -2.61 9.72
N GLN A 4 -9.29 -3.67 10.23
CA GLN A 4 -7.89 -4.00 9.97
C GLN A 4 -7.77 -4.85 8.70
N TYR A 5 -6.91 -4.45 7.78
CA TYR A 5 -6.60 -5.20 6.56
C TYR A 5 -5.22 -5.86 6.67
N ARG A 6 -5.10 -7.11 6.21
CA ARG A 6 -3.79 -7.76 6.10
C ARG A 6 -3.10 -7.24 4.85
N VAL A 7 -1.94 -6.61 5.03
CA VAL A 7 -1.10 -6.20 3.90
C VAL A 7 0.03 -7.21 3.71
N GLU A 8 0.05 -7.83 2.53
CA GLU A 8 1.12 -8.73 2.12
C GLU A 8 1.99 -8.06 1.05
N LEU A 9 3.29 -7.99 1.32
CA LEU A 9 4.27 -7.40 0.42
C LEU A 9 4.84 -8.50 -0.50
N LYS A 10 4.71 -8.30 -1.81
CA LYS A 10 5.38 -9.17 -2.78
C LYS A 10 6.90 -9.02 -2.67
N PRO A 11 7.69 -10.07 -2.96
CA PRO A 11 9.16 -9.99 -2.92
C PRO A 11 9.72 -8.91 -3.85
N LYS A 12 9.04 -8.62 -4.97
CA LYS A 12 9.37 -7.48 -5.84
C LYS A 12 9.22 -6.13 -5.14
N ALA A 13 8.14 -5.95 -4.36
CA ALA A 13 7.93 -4.73 -3.58
C ALA A 13 8.99 -4.58 -2.47
N ILE A 14 9.43 -5.68 -1.84
CA ILE A 14 10.53 -5.65 -0.87
C ILE A 14 11.84 -5.21 -1.54
N LYS A 15 12.12 -5.70 -2.76
CA LYS A 15 13.32 -5.29 -3.54
C LYS A 15 13.26 -3.81 -3.91
N ASP A 16 12.09 -3.31 -4.29
CA ASP A 16 11.88 -1.91 -4.61
C ASP A 16 12.02 -1.03 -3.35
N LEU A 17 11.45 -1.44 -2.21
CA LEU A 17 11.61 -0.76 -0.92
C LEU A 17 13.08 -0.70 -0.48
N ARG A 18 13.85 -1.78 -0.68
CA ARG A 18 15.29 -1.80 -0.37
C ARG A 18 16.12 -0.88 -1.26
N ARG A 19 15.65 -0.56 -2.47
CA ARG A 19 16.29 0.41 -3.37
C ARG A 19 15.99 1.85 -3.00
N LEU A 20 14.97 2.10 -2.19
CA LEU A 20 14.59 3.45 -1.78
C LEU A 20 15.49 3.95 -0.63
N PRO A 21 15.71 5.27 -0.55
CA PRO A 21 16.34 5.88 0.62
C PRO A 21 15.55 5.56 1.90
N LYS A 22 16.24 5.38 3.04
CA LYS A 22 15.61 5.04 4.33
C LYS A 22 14.40 5.91 4.67
N ARG A 23 14.48 7.23 4.43
CA ARG A 23 13.36 8.16 4.66
C ARG A 23 12.10 7.80 3.86
N GLU A 24 12.26 7.45 2.59
CA GLU A 24 11.15 7.08 1.72
C GLU A 24 10.63 5.69 2.07
N ALA A 25 11.51 4.74 2.40
CA ALA A 25 11.10 3.43 2.89
C ALA A 25 10.24 3.53 4.17
N THR A 26 10.61 4.39 5.13
CA THR A 26 9.81 4.65 6.33
C THR A 26 8.46 5.29 5.99
N ARG A 27 8.42 6.25 5.04
CA ARG A 27 7.15 6.84 4.57
C ARG A 27 6.24 5.79 3.94
N MET A 28 6.78 4.91 3.09
CA MET A 28 6.01 3.82 2.49
C MET A 28 5.47 2.87 3.56
N ALA A 29 6.30 2.48 4.54
CA ALA A 29 5.87 1.61 5.63
C ALA A 29 4.71 2.22 6.43
N ASN A 30 4.83 3.50 6.81
CA ASN A 30 3.75 4.22 7.51
C ASN A 30 2.48 4.33 6.65
N ALA A 31 2.61 4.56 5.36
CA ALA A 31 1.47 4.63 4.45
C ALA A 31 0.78 3.28 4.30
N VAL A 32 1.54 2.18 4.27
CA VAL A 32 1.01 0.81 4.27
C VAL A 32 0.28 0.49 5.58
N THR A 33 0.83 0.87 6.74
CA THR A 33 0.17 0.70 8.04
C THR A 33 -1.15 1.47 8.10
N ARG A 34 -1.18 2.71 7.59
CA ARG A 34 -2.42 3.50 7.47
C ARG A 34 -3.41 2.91 6.47
N LEU A 35 -2.91 2.25 5.42
CA LEU A 35 -3.78 1.55 4.48
C LEU A 35 -4.41 0.30 5.13
N ALA A 36 -3.68 -0.37 6.04
CA ALA A 36 -4.21 -1.43 6.87
C ALA A 36 -5.28 -0.93 7.86
N ASP A 37 -5.13 0.29 8.35
CA ASP A 37 -6.07 0.96 9.25
C ASP A 37 -7.09 1.80 8.45
N ASN A 38 -8.09 1.10 7.87
CA ASN A 38 -9.23 1.70 7.15
C ASN A 38 -8.96 2.24 5.72
N LEU A 39 -7.94 1.76 5.00
CA LEU A 39 -7.50 2.32 3.70
C LEU A 39 -7.29 3.84 3.72
N ALA A 40 -6.79 4.37 4.84
CA ALA A 40 -6.61 5.81 4.99
C ALA A 40 -5.53 6.34 4.01
N GLY A 41 -5.89 7.35 3.22
CA GLY A 41 -4.98 8.05 2.30
C GLY A 41 -5.60 8.36 0.93
N ASP A 42 -4.75 8.79 -0.01
CA ASP A 42 -5.12 9.02 -1.42
C ASP A 42 -5.12 7.69 -2.18
N VAL A 43 -6.01 6.78 -1.74
CA VAL A 43 -6.22 5.45 -2.34
C VAL A 43 -7.35 5.55 -3.36
N LYS A 44 -7.04 5.31 -4.62
CA LYS A 44 -8.02 5.22 -5.69
C LYS A 44 -8.15 3.79 -6.17
N LYS A 45 -9.37 3.26 -6.18
CA LYS A 45 -9.68 1.98 -6.85
C LYS A 45 -9.72 2.22 -8.35
N LEU A 46 -8.92 1.48 -9.10
CA LEU A 46 -8.93 1.46 -10.55
C LEU A 46 -9.97 0.43 -10.99
N THR A 47 -11.12 0.88 -11.47
CA THR A 47 -12.08 0.02 -12.16
C THR A 47 -11.49 -0.39 -13.51
N ASN A 48 -11.50 -1.68 -13.83
CA ASN A 48 -11.03 -2.26 -15.09
C ASN A 48 -9.50 -2.40 -15.29
N TYR A 49 -8.68 -2.30 -14.22
CA TYR A 49 -7.23 -2.52 -14.30
C TYR A 49 -6.73 -3.44 -13.20
N SER A 50 -5.84 -4.37 -13.55
CA SER A 50 -5.07 -5.14 -12.57
C SER A 50 -3.64 -4.59 -12.60
N PRO A 51 -3.13 -3.97 -11.51
CA PRO A 51 -3.64 -3.97 -10.13
C PRO A 51 -4.78 -2.97 -9.83
N GLU A 52 -5.70 -3.40 -8.96
CA GLU A 52 -7.01 -2.76 -8.70
C GLU A 52 -6.96 -1.51 -7.80
N TYR A 53 -5.88 -1.28 -7.07
CA TYR A 53 -5.76 -0.15 -6.14
C TYR A 53 -4.46 0.61 -6.36
N ARG A 54 -4.54 1.93 -6.24
CA ARG A 54 -3.40 2.84 -6.30
C ARG A 54 -3.42 3.78 -5.09
N LEU A 55 -2.39 3.72 -4.25
CA LEU A 55 -2.12 4.69 -3.20
C LEU A 55 -1.03 5.67 -3.66
N ARG A 56 -1.26 6.97 -3.48
CA ARG A 56 -0.23 7.99 -3.69
C ARG A 56 0.47 8.32 -2.37
N VAL A 57 1.80 8.22 -2.37
CA VAL A 57 2.65 8.55 -1.21
C VAL A 57 3.76 9.48 -1.68
N GLY A 58 3.49 10.79 -1.62
CA GLY A 58 4.39 11.81 -2.15
C GLY A 58 4.67 11.61 -3.66
N PRO A 59 5.95 11.43 -4.08
CA PRO A 59 6.31 11.18 -5.47
C PRO A 59 6.12 9.71 -5.89
N TYR A 60 5.92 8.79 -4.94
CA TYR A 60 5.80 7.36 -5.22
C TYR A 60 4.34 6.92 -5.32
N ARG A 61 4.13 5.81 -6.01
CA ARG A 61 2.83 5.20 -6.25
C ARG A 61 2.92 3.73 -5.83
N ILE A 62 2.07 3.33 -4.90
CA ILE A 62 1.95 1.93 -4.47
C ILE A 62 0.75 1.34 -5.21
N PHE A 63 0.99 0.24 -5.90
CA PHE A 63 -0.07 -0.51 -6.57
C PHE A 63 -0.33 -1.81 -5.81
N SER A 64 -1.58 -2.08 -5.46
CA SER A 64 -1.98 -3.33 -4.81
C SER A 64 -3.12 -4.00 -5.57
N ARG A 65 -3.07 -5.34 -5.63
CA ARG A 65 -4.05 -6.17 -6.35
C ARG A 65 -5.14 -6.72 -5.45
N SER A 66 -4.89 -6.81 -4.13
CA SER A 66 -5.78 -7.51 -3.21
C SER A 66 -6.10 -6.67 -1.97
N LYS A 67 -7.39 -6.65 -1.61
CA LYS A 67 -7.90 -6.15 -0.34
C LYS A 67 -8.28 -7.38 0.50
N THR A 68 -7.33 -7.94 1.24
CA THR A 68 -7.64 -9.04 2.16
C THR A 68 -8.18 -8.45 3.46
N MET A 69 -9.49 -8.51 3.61
CA MET A 69 -10.23 -8.22 4.84
C MET A 69 -10.06 -9.43 5.77
N ILE A 70 -9.50 -9.24 6.95
CA ILE A 70 -9.65 -10.23 8.02
C ILE A 70 -10.93 -9.81 8.74
N ALA A 71 -11.94 -10.67 8.69
CA ALA A 71 -13.19 -10.48 9.42
C ALA A 71 -12.99 -10.73 10.92
#